data_AF-A0A960QKV6-F1
#
_entry.id   AF-A0A960QKV6-F1
#
_cell.length_a   1.000
_cell.length_b   1.000
_cell.length_c   1.000
_cell.angle_alpha   90.00
_cell.angle_beta   90.00
_cell.angle_gamma   90.00
#
_symmetry.space_group_name_H-M   'P 1'
#
loop_
_entity.id
_entity.type
_entity.pdbx_description
1 polymer ?
#
loop_
_entity_poly.entity_id
_entity_poly.type
_entity_poly.pdbx_seq_one_letter_code
_entity_poly.pdbx_strand_id
1 'polypeptide(L)'
;MAITETKLKAARKKAVEKGHWALAAALDSLLLDPVCVDARINVLGAMHEVGLLANSLAPYWNDWRSAEADQGLWAERCLDRLHDHDADYWAVAGLLAMPLTAVTSALAQRSYQLVCVRHANTYRDGGWHIATFAGKHQGRVMAPVIELGWDDEQNLVEASRWRAVILEEDDEKAASGGGMTTWQGSGSYFLRAKLPYGCWRIHDEPFVVKDEWLVPQAETALADYL
;
A
#
# COMPACT_ATOMS: atom_id res chain seq x y z
N MET A 1 -13.78 1.85 -20.16
CA MET A 1 -13.38 1.50 -21.55
C MET A 1 -12.29 0.46 -21.42
N ALA A 2 -12.48 -0.71 -22.02
CA ALA A 2 -11.55 -1.83 -21.90
C ALA A 2 -10.13 -1.46 -22.36
N ILE A 3 -9.12 -1.88 -21.61
CA ILE A 3 -7.72 -1.82 -22.03
C ILE A 3 -7.51 -2.86 -23.12
N THR A 4 -7.33 -2.38 -24.35
CA THR A 4 -7.12 -3.23 -25.53
C THR A 4 -5.65 -3.56 -25.73
N GLU A 5 -5.38 -4.67 -26.43
CA GLU A 5 -4.03 -5.05 -26.85
C GLU A 5 -3.33 -3.94 -27.65
N THR A 6 -4.05 -3.24 -28.52
CA THR A 6 -3.52 -2.08 -29.27
C THR A 6 -3.04 -0.97 -28.33
N LYS A 7 -3.80 -0.68 -27.27
CA LYS A 7 -3.42 0.32 -26.27
C LYS A 7 -2.17 -0.12 -25.49
N LEU A 8 -2.09 -1.39 -25.12
CA LEU A 8 -0.90 -1.97 -24.46
C LEU A 8 0.34 -1.89 -25.36
N LYS A 9 0.24 -2.25 -26.64
CA LYS A 9 1.33 -2.12 -27.62
C LYS A 9 1.79 -0.66 -27.79
N ALA A 10 0.85 0.28 -27.82
CA ALA A 10 1.17 1.70 -27.89
C ALA A 10 1.88 2.20 -26.62
N ALA A 11 1.40 1.81 -25.44
CA ALA A 11 2.04 2.12 -24.16
C ALA A 11 3.46 1.53 -24.10
N ARG A 12 3.65 0.30 -24.58
CA ARG A 12 4.93 -0.40 -24.65
C ARG A 12 5.93 0.33 -25.55
N LYS A 13 5.50 0.72 -26.76
CA LYS A 13 6.31 1.53 -27.67
C LYS A 13 6.78 2.82 -27.01
N LYS A 14 5.85 3.55 -26.37
CA LYS A 14 6.15 4.80 -25.65
C LYS A 14 7.11 4.58 -24.48
N ALA A 15 6.99 3.47 -23.75
CA ALA A 15 7.90 3.13 -22.66
C ALA A 15 9.34 2.93 -23.18
N VAL A 16 9.52 2.20 -24.30
CA VAL A 16 10.82 2.03 -24.95
C VAL A 16 11.40 3.36 -25.44
N GLU A 17 10.60 4.18 -26.11
CA GLU A 17 11.03 5.52 -26.60
C GLU A 17 11.51 6.44 -25.48
N LYS A 18 10.93 6.30 -24.27
CA LYS A 18 11.33 7.06 -23.09
C LYS A 18 12.43 6.40 -22.25
N GLY A 19 12.93 5.22 -22.66
CA GLY A 19 13.92 4.46 -21.89
C GLY A 19 13.37 3.86 -20.59
N HIS A 20 12.06 3.71 -20.46
CA HIS A 20 11.40 3.11 -19.29
C HIS A 20 11.39 1.56 -19.42
N TRP A 21 12.57 0.94 -19.32
CA TRP A 21 12.76 -0.48 -19.63
C TRP A 21 11.97 -1.43 -18.73
N ALA A 22 11.87 -1.14 -17.43
CA ALA A 22 11.08 -1.95 -16.51
C ALA A 22 9.58 -1.96 -16.87
N LEU A 23 9.03 -0.79 -17.25
CA LEU A 23 7.66 -0.69 -17.73
C LEU A 23 7.48 -1.41 -19.07
N ALA A 24 8.44 -1.30 -19.99
CA ALA A 24 8.39 -2.02 -21.26
C ALA A 24 8.36 -3.54 -21.03
N ALA A 25 9.20 -4.07 -20.13
CA ALA A 25 9.22 -5.48 -19.77
C ALA A 25 7.92 -5.95 -19.10
N ALA A 26 7.36 -5.15 -18.18
CA ALA A 26 6.07 -5.44 -17.55
C ALA A 26 4.94 -5.51 -18.60
N LEU A 27 4.93 -4.59 -19.56
CA LEU A 27 3.97 -4.59 -20.67
C LEU A 27 4.17 -5.77 -21.63
N ASP A 28 5.42 -6.13 -21.93
CA ASP A 28 5.72 -7.32 -22.75
C ASP A 28 5.21 -8.60 -22.07
N SER A 29 5.38 -8.73 -20.76
CA SER A 29 4.83 -9.85 -19.98
C SER A 29 3.29 -9.88 -20.02
N LEU A 30 2.64 -8.74 -19.80
CA LEU A 30 1.17 -8.63 -19.87
C LEU A 30 0.61 -8.94 -21.27
N LEU A 31 1.37 -8.64 -22.34
CA LEU A 31 0.95 -8.96 -23.71
C LEU A 31 0.96 -10.47 -24.00
N LEU A 32 1.72 -11.27 -23.24
CA LEU A 32 1.72 -12.73 -23.34
C LEU A 32 0.49 -13.35 -22.67
N ASP A 33 0.08 -12.80 -21.52
CA ASP A 33 -1.11 -13.22 -20.78
C ASP A 33 -1.88 -11.99 -20.24
N PRO A 34 -2.83 -11.43 -21.02
CA PRO A 34 -3.56 -10.24 -20.63
C PRO A 34 -4.49 -10.40 -19.43
N VAL A 35 -4.80 -11.63 -19.02
CA VAL A 35 -5.69 -11.92 -17.88
C VAL A 35 -4.91 -12.18 -16.58
N CYS A 36 -3.59 -12.35 -16.65
CA CYS A 36 -2.74 -12.52 -15.49
C CYS A 36 -2.78 -11.30 -14.55
N VAL A 37 -3.28 -11.50 -13.33
CA VAL A 37 -3.35 -10.45 -12.30
C VAL A 37 -1.96 -9.93 -11.93
N ASP A 38 -0.96 -10.81 -11.81
CA ASP A 38 0.42 -10.38 -11.49
C ASP A 38 1.02 -9.50 -12.57
N ALA A 39 0.80 -9.82 -13.84
CA ALA A 39 1.28 -9.01 -14.95
C ALA A 39 0.60 -7.63 -14.95
N ARG A 40 -0.69 -7.55 -14.61
CA ARG A 40 -1.42 -6.29 -14.45
C ARG A 40 -0.89 -5.47 -13.26
N ILE A 41 -0.64 -6.10 -12.11
CA ILE A 41 -0.01 -5.46 -10.94
C ILE A 41 1.37 -4.90 -11.32
N ASN A 42 2.19 -5.69 -12.02
CA ASN A 42 3.52 -5.26 -12.46
C ASN A 42 3.45 -4.05 -13.38
N VAL A 43 2.48 -4.00 -14.30
CA VAL A 43 2.29 -2.82 -15.15
C VAL A 43 1.90 -1.59 -14.33
N LEU A 44 0.93 -1.68 -13.41
CA LEU A 44 0.57 -0.52 -12.56
C LEU A 44 1.76 -0.07 -11.71
N GLY A 45 2.45 -0.99 -11.07
CA GLY A 45 3.62 -0.70 -10.24
C GLY A 45 4.75 -0.06 -11.03
N ALA A 46 5.05 -0.58 -12.21
CA ALA A 46 6.07 0.00 -13.09
C ALA A 46 5.65 1.36 -13.67
N MET A 47 4.36 1.56 -13.97
CA MET A 47 3.83 2.86 -14.39
C MET A 47 4.00 3.90 -13.29
N HIS A 48 3.67 3.53 -12.05
CA HIS A 48 3.85 4.42 -10.90
C HIS A 48 5.33 4.71 -10.64
N GLU A 49 6.19 3.69 -10.65
CA GLU A 49 7.64 3.83 -10.42
C GLU A 49 8.33 4.79 -11.39
N VAL A 50 7.90 4.82 -12.66
CA VAL A 50 8.45 5.75 -13.67
C VAL A 50 7.82 7.15 -13.64
N GLY A 51 7.06 7.48 -12.60
CA GLY A 51 6.53 8.82 -12.36
C GLY A 51 5.25 9.15 -13.13
N LEU A 52 4.50 8.15 -13.61
CA LEU A 52 3.19 8.43 -14.18
C LEU A 52 2.21 8.84 -13.07
N LEU A 53 1.46 9.91 -13.31
CA LEU A 53 0.48 10.44 -12.37
C LEU A 53 -0.82 9.62 -12.38
N ALA A 54 -1.62 9.76 -11.32
CA ALA A 54 -2.89 9.06 -11.14
C ALA A 54 -3.80 9.07 -12.39
N ASN A 55 -3.90 10.19 -13.10
CA ASN A 55 -4.71 10.31 -14.32
C ASN A 55 -4.25 9.39 -15.48
N SER A 56 -2.98 8.99 -15.49
CA SER A 56 -2.41 8.08 -16.48
C SER A 56 -2.60 6.61 -16.09
N LEU A 57 -2.63 6.31 -14.79
CA LEU A 57 -2.89 4.97 -14.26
C LEU A 57 -4.38 4.65 -14.23
N ALA A 58 -5.23 5.65 -14.00
CA ALA A 58 -6.66 5.48 -13.81
C ALA A 58 -7.38 4.68 -14.91
N PRO A 59 -7.07 4.86 -16.21
CA PRO A 59 -7.68 4.04 -17.24
C PRO A 59 -7.42 2.54 -17.11
N TYR A 60 -6.31 2.13 -16.49
CA TYR A 60 -5.94 0.74 -16.32
C TYR A 60 -6.57 0.15 -15.08
N TRP A 61 -6.42 0.81 -13.93
CA TRP A 61 -7.02 0.26 -12.72
C TRP A 61 -8.55 0.32 -12.71
N ASN A 62 -9.16 1.32 -13.37
CA ASN A 62 -10.62 1.39 -13.51
C ASN A 62 -11.16 0.28 -14.42
N ASP A 63 -10.31 -0.26 -15.30
CA ASP A 63 -10.69 -1.40 -16.13
C ASP A 63 -10.52 -2.72 -15.37
N TRP A 64 -9.34 -2.92 -14.79
CA TRP A 64 -8.95 -4.20 -14.17
C TRP A 64 -9.56 -4.47 -12.80
N ARG A 65 -10.11 -3.45 -12.13
CA ARG A 65 -10.61 -3.52 -10.74
C ARG A 65 -11.98 -2.84 -10.60
N SER A 66 -12.77 -2.85 -11.66
CA SER A 66 -14.10 -2.21 -11.70
C SER A 66 -15.15 -2.93 -10.88
N ALA A 67 -15.10 -4.27 -10.83
CA ALA A 67 -16.02 -5.07 -10.03
C ALA A 67 -15.45 -5.33 -8.64
N GLU A 68 -16.32 -5.41 -7.65
CA GLU A 68 -15.96 -5.70 -6.25
C GLU A 68 -15.19 -7.03 -6.11
N ALA A 69 -15.60 -8.06 -6.85
CA ALA A 69 -14.89 -9.34 -6.88
C ALA A 69 -13.45 -9.22 -7.40
N ASP A 70 -13.22 -8.39 -8.42
CA ASP A 70 -11.87 -8.13 -8.95
C ASP A 70 -11.04 -7.34 -7.93
N GLN A 71 -11.66 -6.42 -7.18
CA GLN A 71 -10.99 -5.66 -6.14
C GLN A 71 -10.50 -6.56 -5.00
N GLY A 72 -11.34 -7.48 -4.53
CA GLY A 72 -10.95 -8.47 -3.52
C GLY A 72 -9.77 -9.33 -3.98
N LEU A 73 -9.88 -9.94 -5.16
CA LEU A 73 -8.81 -10.76 -5.75
C LEU A 73 -7.50 -9.96 -5.93
N TRP A 74 -7.60 -8.70 -6.35
CA TRP A 74 -6.45 -7.83 -6.51
C TRP A 74 -5.75 -7.52 -5.18
N ALA A 75 -6.52 -7.14 -4.16
CA ALA A 75 -6.00 -6.83 -2.83
C ALA A 75 -5.31 -8.07 -2.23
N GLU A 76 -5.97 -9.23 -2.29
CA GLU A 76 -5.41 -10.51 -1.87
C GLU A 76 -4.08 -10.80 -2.56
N ARG A 77 -4.04 -10.65 -3.90
CA ARG A 77 -2.82 -10.94 -4.66
C ARG A 77 -1.68 -9.99 -4.33
N CYS A 78 -1.97 -8.69 -4.14
CA CYS A 78 -0.98 -7.73 -3.66
C CYS A 78 -0.42 -8.15 -2.29
N LEU A 79 -1.27 -8.51 -1.33
CA LEU A 79 -0.84 -8.87 0.01
C LEU A 79 -0.07 -10.20 0.05
N ASP A 80 -0.42 -11.19 -0.78
CA ASP A 80 0.35 -12.43 -0.90
C ASP A 80 1.77 -12.16 -1.40
N ARG A 81 1.91 -11.33 -2.42
CA ARG A 81 3.22 -10.91 -2.92
C ARG A 81 4.04 -10.17 -1.87
N LEU A 82 3.41 -9.31 -1.06
CA LEU A 82 4.10 -8.59 0.01
C LEU A 82 4.47 -9.47 1.21
N HIS A 83 3.77 -10.59 1.38
CA HIS A 83 4.12 -11.63 2.34
C HIS A 83 5.35 -12.43 1.86
N ASP A 84 5.33 -12.90 0.60
CA ASP A 84 6.37 -13.75 0.02
C ASP A 84 7.65 -12.98 -0.36
N HIS A 85 7.51 -11.70 -0.71
CA HIS A 85 8.57 -10.86 -1.24
C HIS A 85 8.61 -9.50 -0.57
N ASP A 86 9.61 -9.33 0.29
CA ASP A 86 9.73 -8.16 1.13
C ASP A 86 10.19 -6.87 0.42
N ALA A 87 10.71 -7.01 -0.79
CA ALA A 87 11.15 -5.92 -1.66
C ALA A 87 10.18 -5.62 -2.82
N ASP A 88 8.96 -6.18 -2.82
CA ASP A 88 8.02 -6.03 -3.95
C ASP A 88 7.26 -4.70 -3.93
N TYR A 89 7.95 -3.65 -4.37
CA TYR A 89 7.38 -2.33 -4.52
C TYR A 89 6.16 -2.28 -5.45
N TRP A 90 6.12 -3.12 -6.49
CA TRP A 90 5.01 -3.09 -7.45
C TRP A 90 3.70 -3.58 -6.82
N ALA A 91 3.78 -4.54 -5.89
CA ALA A 91 2.64 -4.94 -5.09
C ALA A 91 2.16 -3.81 -4.15
N VAL A 92 3.09 -3.05 -3.54
CA VAL A 92 2.74 -1.86 -2.73
C VAL A 92 2.02 -0.81 -3.57
N ALA A 93 2.59 -0.43 -4.71
CA ALA A 93 1.97 0.52 -5.64
C ALA A 93 0.64 0.00 -6.22
N GLY A 94 0.51 -1.33 -6.34
CA GLY A 94 -0.73 -2.00 -6.73
C GLY A 94 -1.89 -1.80 -5.76
N LEU A 95 -1.64 -1.42 -4.50
CA LEU A 95 -2.71 -1.10 -3.54
C LEU A 95 -3.29 0.31 -3.72
N LEU A 96 -2.61 1.20 -4.44
CA LEU A 96 -3.10 2.56 -4.66
C LEU A 96 -4.44 2.58 -5.42
N ALA A 97 -5.29 3.55 -5.06
CA ALA A 97 -6.65 3.75 -5.56
C ALA A 97 -7.58 2.54 -5.35
N MET A 98 -7.23 1.62 -4.45
CA MET A 98 -8.15 0.58 -3.99
C MET A 98 -9.09 1.13 -2.92
N PRO A 99 -10.34 0.66 -2.84
CA PRO A 99 -11.18 0.92 -1.68
C PRO A 99 -10.54 0.36 -0.41
N LEU A 100 -10.56 1.15 0.67
CA LEU A 100 -10.01 0.76 1.97
C LEU A 100 -10.59 -0.59 2.42
N THR A 101 -11.91 -0.76 2.30
CA THR A 101 -12.65 -1.97 2.71
C THR A 101 -12.17 -3.24 2.03
N ALA A 102 -11.82 -3.18 0.74
CA ALA A 102 -11.32 -4.35 0.00
C ALA A 102 -9.95 -4.80 0.54
N VAL A 103 -9.06 -3.85 0.85
CA VAL A 103 -7.72 -4.15 1.35
C VAL A 103 -7.75 -4.58 2.81
N THR A 104 -8.55 -3.93 3.65
CA THR A 104 -8.68 -4.32 5.06
C THR A 104 -9.39 -5.66 5.24
N SER A 105 -10.38 -6.00 4.40
CA SER A 105 -10.96 -7.35 4.39
C SER A 105 -9.89 -8.41 4.10
N ALA A 106 -9.01 -8.17 3.11
CA ALA A 106 -7.94 -9.08 2.76
C ALA A 106 -6.84 -9.17 3.85
N LEU A 107 -6.58 -8.09 4.59
CA LEU A 107 -5.68 -8.07 5.75
C LEU A 107 -6.25 -8.88 6.93
N ALA A 108 -7.55 -8.71 7.24
CA ALA A 108 -8.22 -9.43 8.32
C ALA A 108 -8.21 -10.94 8.09
N GLN A 109 -8.45 -11.39 6.85
CA GLN A 109 -8.34 -12.80 6.46
C GLN A 109 -6.93 -13.38 6.68
N ARG A 110 -5.90 -12.53 6.67
CA ARG A 110 -4.49 -12.89 6.92
C ARG A 110 -4.06 -12.62 8.37
N SER A 111 -5.02 -12.36 9.26
CA SER A 111 -4.81 -12.12 10.70
C SER A 111 -3.87 -10.95 11.02
N TYR A 112 -3.83 -9.93 10.15
CA TYR A 112 -3.14 -8.69 10.48
C TYR A 112 -3.93 -7.92 11.54
N GLN A 113 -3.27 -7.55 12.62
CA GLN A 113 -3.83 -6.77 13.70
C GLN A 113 -3.70 -5.28 13.40
N LEU A 114 -4.78 -4.52 13.58
CA LEU A 114 -4.71 -3.07 13.56
C LEU A 114 -3.98 -2.60 14.82
N VAL A 115 -2.86 -1.92 14.63
CA VAL A 115 -2.01 -1.43 15.73
C VAL A 115 -2.44 -0.01 16.13
N CYS A 116 -2.57 0.89 15.16
CA CYS A 116 -3.06 2.25 15.40
C CYS A 116 -3.60 2.90 14.13
N VAL A 117 -4.36 3.97 14.32
CA VAL A 117 -4.74 4.92 13.25
C VAL A 117 -4.18 6.28 13.60
N ARG A 118 -3.57 6.93 12.61
CA ARG A 118 -2.98 8.26 12.75
C ARG A 118 -3.60 9.23 11.76
N HIS A 119 -3.73 10.48 12.17
CA HIS A 119 -4.02 11.58 11.28
C HIS A 119 -2.70 12.14 10.69
N ALA A 120 -2.71 12.44 9.40
CA ALA A 120 -1.63 13.14 8.73
C ALA A 120 -2.17 14.42 8.08
N ASN A 121 -1.40 15.51 8.18
CA ASN A 121 -1.72 16.76 7.49
C ASN A 121 -1.10 16.76 6.09
N THR A 122 -1.83 17.21 5.08
CA THR A 122 -1.23 17.62 3.80
C THR A 122 -1.33 19.14 3.62
N TYR A 123 -0.46 19.67 2.76
CA TYR A 123 -0.40 21.10 2.46
C TYR A 123 -1.60 21.61 1.64
N ARG A 124 -2.44 20.71 1.11
CA ARG A 124 -3.45 21.08 0.10
C ARG A 124 -4.88 20.64 0.43
N ASP A 125 -5.10 19.44 0.94
CA ASP A 125 -6.44 18.81 0.84
C ASP A 125 -6.84 18.07 2.12
N GLY A 126 -6.98 18.80 3.22
CA GLY A 126 -7.56 18.25 4.44
C GLY A 126 -6.74 17.14 5.11
N GLY A 127 -7.33 16.64 6.20
CA GLY A 127 -6.78 15.54 6.97
C GLY A 127 -6.98 14.22 6.25
N TRP A 128 -6.00 13.33 6.34
CA TRP A 128 -6.14 11.97 5.85
C TRP A 128 -5.58 11.01 6.90
N HIS A 129 -6.14 9.81 6.95
CA HIS A 129 -5.81 8.83 7.99
C HIS A 129 -4.82 7.81 7.47
N ILE A 130 -3.94 7.32 8.34
CA ILE A 130 -3.00 6.24 8.08
C ILE A 130 -3.19 5.17 9.16
N ALA A 131 -3.58 3.97 8.76
CA ALA A 131 -3.67 2.81 9.64
C ALA A 131 -2.40 1.98 9.53
N THR A 132 -1.89 1.51 10.67
CA THR A 132 -0.75 0.59 10.75
C THR A 132 -1.24 -0.78 11.16
N PHE A 133 -0.91 -1.78 10.36
CA PHE A 133 -1.27 -3.17 10.57
C PHE A 133 -0.02 -4.02 10.76
N ALA A 134 -0.02 -4.94 11.71
CA ALA A 134 1.07 -5.87 11.96
C ALA A 134 0.59 -7.31 11.77
N GLY A 135 1.32 -8.10 10.98
CA GLY A 135 1.02 -9.53 10.81
C GLY A 135 1.36 -10.36 12.06
N LYS A 136 2.40 -9.95 12.80
CA LYS A 136 2.74 -10.44 14.13
C LYS A 136 3.24 -9.26 14.97
N HIS A 137 2.86 -9.26 16.23
CA HIS A 137 3.39 -8.35 17.24
C HIS A 137 3.85 -9.19 18.44
N GLN A 138 5.16 -9.28 18.67
CA GLN A 138 5.76 -10.07 19.75
C GLN A 138 6.83 -9.28 20.47
N GLY A 139 6.54 -8.93 21.73
CA GLY A 139 7.34 -8.00 22.50
C GLY A 139 7.56 -6.70 21.73
N ARG A 140 8.83 -6.41 21.42
CA ARG A 140 9.24 -5.20 20.69
C ARG A 140 9.18 -5.30 19.16
N VAL A 141 8.80 -6.44 18.60
CA VAL A 141 8.92 -6.68 17.14
C VAL A 141 7.54 -6.76 16.50
N MET A 142 7.31 -5.90 15.51
CA MET A 142 6.17 -5.97 14.59
C MET A 142 6.65 -6.43 13.21
N ALA A 143 6.11 -7.53 12.68
CA ALA A 143 6.53 -8.04 11.37
C ALA A 143 5.51 -8.97 10.70
N PRO A 144 5.28 -8.83 9.37
CA PRO A 144 5.52 -7.62 8.58
C PRO A 144 4.56 -6.50 9.00
N VAL A 145 4.89 -5.25 8.64
CA VAL A 145 4.01 -4.09 8.89
C VAL A 145 3.52 -3.54 7.56
N ILE A 146 2.22 -3.31 7.45
CA ILE A 146 1.56 -2.65 6.33
C ILE A 146 0.95 -1.36 6.84
N GLU A 147 1.18 -0.26 6.13
CA GLU A 147 0.50 1.01 6.42
C GLU A 147 -0.38 1.41 5.25
N LEU A 148 -1.62 1.78 5.53
CA LEU A 148 -2.60 2.18 4.54
C LEU A 148 -3.05 3.61 4.83
N GLY A 149 -2.83 4.52 3.89
CA GLY A 149 -3.33 5.89 3.97
C GLY A 149 -4.49 6.12 3.01
N TRP A 150 -5.61 6.68 3.49
CA TRP A 150 -6.81 6.89 2.68
C TRP A 150 -7.37 8.31 2.76
N ASP A 151 -8.06 8.72 1.70
CA ASP A 151 -8.77 9.99 1.60
C ASP A 151 -10.20 9.93 2.17
N ASP A 152 -10.94 11.04 2.12
CA ASP A 152 -12.33 11.11 2.61
C ASP A 152 -13.30 10.20 1.84
N GLU A 153 -12.95 9.81 0.61
CA GLU A 153 -13.70 8.84 -0.20
C GLU A 153 -13.34 7.39 0.14
N GLN A 154 -12.45 7.19 1.13
CA GLN A 154 -11.95 5.90 1.58
C GLN A 154 -11.19 5.13 0.51
N ASN A 155 -10.56 5.85 -0.43
CA ASN A 155 -9.65 5.27 -1.40
C ASN A 155 -8.22 5.36 -0.89
N LEU A 156 -7.42 4.31 -1.10
CA LEU A 156 -6.02 4.31 -0.72
C LEU A 156 -5.22 5.29 -1.58
N VAL A 157 -4.72 6.35 -0.95
CA VAL A 157 -3.81 7.33 -1.56
C VAL A 157 -2.36 7.07 -1.16
N GLU A 158 -2.14 6.20 -0.17
CA GLU A 158 -0.83 5.69 0.24
C GLU A 158 -0.90 4.23 0.65
N ALA A 159 0.15 3.50 0.31
CA ALA A 159 0.44 2.21 0.91
C ALA A 159 1.93 2.13 1.21
N SER A 160 2.27 1.55 2.36
CA SER A 160 3.64 1.27 2.75
C SER A 160 3.78 -0.13 3.30
N ARG A 161 5.00 -0.64 3.25
CA ARG A 161 5.35 -1.96 3.75
C ARG A 161 6.72 -1.92 4.39
N TRP A 162 6.82 -2.48 5.58
CA TRP A 162 8.05 -2.69 6.31
C TRP A 162 8.30 -4.19 6.46
N ARG A 163 9.57 -4.63 6.37
CA ARG A 163 9.92 -6.02 6.69
C ARG A 163 9.64 -6.29 8.16
N ALA A 164 10.14 -5.40 9.01
CA ALA A 164 9.92 -5.43 10.44
C ALA A 164 10.13 -4.02 11.00
N VAL A 165 9.43 -3.74 12.08
CA VAL A 165 9.66 -2.59 12.96
C VAL A 165 10.07 -3.13 14.33
N ILE A 166 11.16 -2.59 14.86
CA ILE A 166 11.66 -2.88 16.21
C ILE A 166 11.42 -1.65 17.06
N LEU A 167 10.49 -1.76 18.01
CA LEU A 167 10.17 -0.71 18.98
C LEU A 167 11.31 -0.56 19.99
N GLU A 168 11.50 0.64 20.53
CA GLU A 168 12.50 0.95 21.56
C GLU A 168 12.12 0.38 22.92
N GLU A 169 10.83 0.35 23.23
CA GLU A 169 10.28 -0.21 24.47
C GLU A 169 9.28 -1.32 24.16
N ASP A 170 9.13 -2.24 25.12
CA ASP A 170 8.20 -3.36 25.01
C ASP A 170 6.79 -2.88 25.35
N ASP A 171 5.87 -3.07 24.41
CA ASP A 171 4.52 -2.49 24.45
C ASP A 171 3.57 -3.27 25.39
N GLU A 172 4.03 -4.39 25.98
CA GLU A 172 3.26 -5.11 27.01
C GLU A 172 2.88 -4.21 28.22
N LYS A 173 3.60 -3.09 28.43
CA LYS A 173 3.25 -2.10 29.46
C LYS A 173 2.18 -1.08 29.03
N ALA A 174 2.01 -0.79 27.74
CA ALA A 174 0.97 0.12 27.26
C ALA A 174 -0.44 -0.45 27.46
N ALA A 175 -0.59 -1.78 27.43
CA ALA A 175 -1.83 -2.49 27.73
C ALA A 175 -2.35 -2.30 29.17
N SER A 176 -1.52 -1.77 30.09
CA SER A 176 -1.85 -1.58 31.51
C SER A 176 -2.25 -0.15 31.90
N GLY A 177 -2.52 0.73 30.93
CA GLY A 177 -3.07 2.07 31.19
C GLY A 177 -2.07 3.06 31.80
N GLY A 178 -0.77 2.80 31.66
CA GLY A 178 0.32 3.60 32.21
C GLY A 178 1.18 4.26 31.14
N GLY A 179 0.63 5.29 30.49
CA GLY A 179 1.34 6.43 29.88
C GLY A 179 2.71 6.19 29.24
N MET A 180 2.74 5.45 28.12
CA MET A 180 3.79 5.68 27.12
C MET A 180 3.13 6.30 25.89
N THR A 181 3.46 7.58 25.66
CA THR A 181 2.71 8.55 24.83
C THR A 181 3.28 8.70 23.41
N THR A 182 4.22 7.84 23.03
CA THR A 182 4.87 7.85 21.71
C THR A 182 5.51 6.48 21.49
N TRP A 183 5.20 5.82 20.37
CA TRP A 183 5.95 4.65 19.94
C TRP A 183 7.13 5.08 19.09
N GLN A 184 8.33 4.69 19.51
CA GLN A 184 9.57 4.95 18.78
C GLN A 184 10.25 3.63 18.46
N GLY A 185 10.98 3.60 17.36
CA GLY A 185 11.66 2.43 16.89
C GLY A 185 12.41 2.67 15.60
N SER A 186 12.87 1.59 15.00
CA SER A 186 13.42 1.58 13.66
C SER A 186 12.76 0.49 12.85
N GLY A 187 12.50 0.79 11.58
CA GLY A 187 12.02 -0.20 10.64
C GLY A 187 13.05 -0.49 9.56
N SER A 188 12.98 -1.71 9.04
CA SER A 188 13.88 -2.19 7.99
C SER A 188 13.10 -2.48 6.69
N TYR A 189 13.76 -2.23 5.57
CA TYR A 189 13.23 -2.39 4.20
C TYR A 189 11.86 -1.76 4.02
N PHE A 190 11.81 -0.44 4.21
CA PHE A 190 10.64 0.38 4.03
C PHE A 190 10.39 0.66 2.54
N LEU A 191 9.20 0.32 2.09
CA LEU A 191 8.68 0.66 0.77
C LEU A 191 7.44 1.53 0.95
N ARG A 192 7.32 2.61 0.20
CA ARG A 192 6.12 3.47 0.20
C ARG A 192 5.76 3.91 -1.20
N ALA A 193 4.48 3.75 -1.53
CA ALA A 193 3.87 4.29 -2.73
C ALA A 193 2.79 5.31 -2.34
N LYS A 194 2.76 6.46 -3.01
CA LYS A 194 1.81 7.55 -2.71
C LYS A 194 1.27 8.20 -3.99
N LEU A 195 0.03 8.69 -3.95
CA LEU A 195 -0.58 9.56 -4.97
C LEU A 195 -0.44 11.06 -4.59
N PRO A 196 -0.33 11.99 -5.56
CA PRO A 196 -0.37 11.77 -7.01
C PRO A 196 0.90 11.14 -7.60
N TYR A 197 2.03 11.20 -6.89
CA TYR A 197 3.23 10.40 -7.12
C TYR A 197 4.15 10.46 -5.89
N GLY A 198 4.80 9.34 -5.58
CA GLY A 198 5.80 9.23 -4.54
C GLY A 198 6.26 7.78 -4.37
N CYS A 199 7.54 7.52 -4.62
CA CYS A 199 8.17 6.21 -4.58
C CYS A 199 9.37 6.26 -3.63
N TRP A 200 9.31 5.49 -2.54
CA TRP A 200 10.42 5.35 -1.60
C TRP A 200 10.79 3.88 -1.44
N ARG A 201 12.10 3.62 -1.42
CA ARG A 201 12.72 2.34 -1.08
C ARG A 201 13.88 2.63 -0.14
N ILE A 202 13.63 2.53 1.15
CA ILE A 202 14.56 2.95 2.20
C ILE A 202 14.97 1.70 2.98
N HIS A 203 16.27 1.50 3.13
CA HIS A 203 16.79 0.33 3.84
C HIS A 203 16.47 0.38 5.34
N ASP A 204 16.69 1.55 5.95
CA ASP A 204 16.39 1.79 7.37
C ASP A 204 15.72 3.15 7.50
N GLU A 205 14.58 3.19 8.19
CA GLU A 205 13.82 4.42 8.43
C GLU A 205 13.37 4.44 9.91
N PRO A 206 13.50 5.57 10.61
CA PRO A 206 12.94 5.71 11.96
C PRO A 206 11.43 5.48 11.96
N PHE A 207 10.95 4.69 12.91
CA PHE A 207 9.52 4.52 13.15
C PHE A 207 9.11 5.39 14.32
N VAL A 208 8.16 6.30 14.10
CA VAL A 208 7.66 7.20 15.15
C VAL A 208 6.15 7.32 15.03
N VAL A 209 5.45 7.14 16.14
CA VAL A 209 4.03 7.44 16.31
C VAL A 209 3.87 8.29 17.55
N LYS A 210 3.35 9.50 17.39
CA LYS A 210 3.11 10.40 18.52
C LYS A 210 1.64 10.40 18.92
N ASP A 211 1.37 10.60 20.21
CA ASP A 211 0.00 10.68 20.73
C ASP A 211 -0.86 11.72 20.03
N GLU A 212 -0.31 12.89 19.71
CA GLU A 212 -1.07 13.94 19.02
C GLU A 212 -1.47 13.57 17.59
N TRP A 213 -0.95 12.47 17.05
CA TRP A 213 -1.34 11.93 15.75
C TRP A 213 -2.41 10.87 15.87
N LEU A 214 -2.58 10.24 17.03
CA LEU A 214 -3.48 9.11 17.20
C LEU A 214 -4.94 9.55 17.05
N VAL A 215 -5.70 8.75 16.29
CA VAL A 215 -7.15 8.90 16.15
C VAL A 215 -7.81 7.67 16.77
N PRO A 216 -8.82 7.84 17.64
CA PRO A 216 -9.57 6.71 18.19
C PRO A 216 -10.17 5.86 17.07
N GLN A 217 -9.91 4.54 17.09
CA GLN A 217 -10.38 3.62 16.04
C GLN A 217 -11.89 3.75 15.78
N ALA A 218 -12.69 3.90 16.84
CA ALA A 218 -14.14 4.04 16.78
C ALA A 218 -14.63 5.28 16.01
N GLU A 219 -13.76 6.26 15.77
CA GLU A 219 -14.05 7.49 15.02
C GLU A 219 -13.63 7.39 13.54
N THR A 220 -13.18 6.22 13.10
CA THR A 220 -12.62 6.02 11.75
C THR A 220 -13.42 5.00 10.94
N ALA A 221 -13.13 4.90 9.64
CA ALA A 221 -13.67 3.86 8.75
C ALA A 221 -13.27 2.43 9.15
N LEU A 222 -12.44 2.26 10.19
CA LEU A 222 -11.96 1.00 10.73
C LEU A 222 -12.56 0.67 12.10
N ALA A 223 -13.66 1.32 12.50
CA ALA A 223 -14.33 1.08 13.77
C ALA A 223 -14.63 -0.41 14.04
N ASP A 224 -14.97 -1.16 12.98
CA ASP A 224 -15.33 -2.58 13.05
C ASP A 224 -14.17 -3.55 12.70
N TYR A 225 -12.95 -3.05 12.54
CA TYR A 225 -11.78 -3.88 12.24
C TYR A 225 -11.30 -4.62 13.51
N LEU A 226 -11.24 -5.95 13.45
CA LEU A 226 -10.88 -6.85 14.56
C LEU A 226 -9.39 -7.19 14.58
#